data_AF-A0A418T3I7-F1
#
_entry.id   AF-A0A418T3I7-F1
#
_cell.length_a   1.000
_cell.length_b   1.000
_cell.length_c   1.000
_cell.angle_alpha   90.00
_cell.angle_beta   90.00
_cell.angle_gamma   90.00
#
_symmetry.space_group_name_H-M   'P 1'
#
loop_
_entity.id
_entity.type
_entity.pdbx_description
1 polymer ?
#
loop_
_entity_poly.entity_id
_entity_poly.type
_entity_poly.pdbx_seq_one_letter_code
_entity_poly.pdbx_strand_id
1 'polypeptide(L)'
;MIKRMAFILLSVAVMSVMSGCNYEQLVQQSDYDYGSRQPGDPKMIGAKAYGGMTGNAHQHDNAFFEYSSILSNKISSLNGVASSIVMLTDKNAYVALMLDWTAVGTKGSSGTEEQNNTGTNTGVYNADNGSPYGNGRVLISPYNSYFSVNDHHDLSPELKQTVAKLVRGYVPSVQEVHISANMEFVNYFNEYAKEAWGGRSLMPWIDSFNTVVKYHFAGGKVMPEPITQPGQQFLPDSNQVRR
;
A
#
# COMPACT_ATOMS: atom_id res chain seq x y z
N MET A 1 27.05 -51.54 -17.66
CA MET A 1 26.08 -50.51 -18.11
C MET A 1 25.25 -49.93 -16.98
N ILE A 2 24.70 -50.74 -16.06
CA ILE A 2 23.85 -50.28 -14.93
C ILE A 2 24.51 -49.22 -14.04
N LYS A 3 25.80 -49.35 -13.69
CA LYS A 3 26.53 -48.35 -12.90
C LYS A 3 26.70 -46.99 -13.59
N ARG A 4 26.75 -46.95 -14.93
CA ARG A 4 26.86 -45.68 -15.69
C ARG A 4 25.50 -44.98 -15.83
N MET A 5 24.40 -45.73 -15.97
CA MET A 5 23.05 -45.15 -15.95
C MET A 5 22.66 -44.61 -14.56
N ALA A 6 23.08 -45.28 -13.48
CA ALA A 6 22.85 -44.80 -12.12
C ALA A 6 23.56 -43.46 -11.84
N PHE A 7 24.79 -43.28 -12.34
CA PHE A 7 25.51 -42.01 -12.22
C PHE A 7 24.87 -40.86 -13.02
N ILE A 8 24.33 -41.15 -14.20
CA ILE A 8 23.62 -40.14 -15.03
C ILE A 8 22.30 -39.73 -14.37
N LEU A 9 21.53 -40.68 -13.83
CA LEU A 9 20.28 -40.38 -13.12
C LEU A 9 20.52 -39.58 -11.83
N LEU A 10 21.59 -39.89 -11.10
CA LEU A 10 21.97 -39.15 -9.88
C LEU A 10 22.43 -37.72 -10.19
N SER A 11 23.15 -37.51 -11.30
CA SER A 11 23.63 -36.17 -11.69
C SER A 11 22.51 -35.27 -12.23
N VAL A 12 21.52 -35.83 -12.93
CA VAL A 12 20.31 -35.09 -13.34
C VAL A 12 19.47 -34.71 -12.11
N ALA A 13 19.34 -35.59 -11.12
CA ALA A 13 18.62 -35.29 -9.88
C ALA A 13 19.30 -34.19 -9.03
N VAL A 14 20.63 -34.13 -9.00
CA VAL A 14 21.36 -33.07 -8.29
C VAL A 14 21.19 -31.70 -8.97
N MET A 15 21.18 -31.65 -10.31
CA MET A 15 20.98 -30.40 -11.06
C MET A 15 19.56 -29.82 -10.90
N SER A 16 18.53 -30.68 -10.79
CA SER A 16 17.16 -30.21 -10.56
C SER A 16 16.93 -29.72 -9.13
N VAL A 17 17.57 -30.31 -8.12
CA VAL A 17 17.46 -29.86 -6.72
C VAL A 17 18.15 -28.50 -6.49
N MET A 18 19.30 -28.26 -7.12
CA MET A 18 19.98 -26.95 -7.01
C MET A 18 19.20 -25.80 -7.65
N SER A 19 18.39 -26.08 -8.67
CA SER A 19 17.57 -25.07 -9.34
C SER A 19 16.36 -24.66 -8.49
N GLY A 20 15.78 -25.58 -7.72
CA GLY A 20 14.61 -25.34 -6.87
C GLY A 20 14.88 -24.40 -5.69
N CYS A 21 15.95 -24.63 -4.93
CA CYS A 21 16.29 -23.77 -3.79
C CYS A 21 16.68 -22.35 -4.21
N ASN A 22 17.31 -22.19 -5.38
CA ASN A 22 17.72 -20.87 -5.87
C ASN A 22 16.52 -20.07 -6.41
N TYR A 23 15.55 -20.75 -7.04
CA TYR A 23 14.30 -20.12 -7.50
C TYR A 23 13.49 -19.56 -6.32
N GLU A 24 13.33 -20.33 -5.25
CA GLU A 24 12.59 -19.90 -4.05
C GLU A 24 13.23 -18.65 -3.42
N GLN A 25 14.55 -18.61 -3.32
CA GLN A 25 15.28 -17.45 -2.80
C GLN A 25 15.16 -16.21 -3.71
N LEU A 26 15.20 -16.37 -5.04
CA LEU A 26 15.01 -15.27 -5.98
C LEU A 26 13.60 -14.67 -5.89
N VAL A 27 12.57 -15.51 -5.75
CA VAL A 27 11.19 -15.05 -5.58
C VAL A 27 11.01 -14.36 -4.23
N GLN A 28 11.54 -14.93 -3.14
CA GLN A 28 11.51 -14.33 -1.80
C GLN A 28 12.27 -12.99 -1.72
N GLN A 29 13.23 -12.74 -2.61
CA GLN A 29 13.93 -11.45 -2.70
C GLN A 29 13.28 -10.47 -3.70
N SER A 30 12.48 -10.98 -4.64
CA SER A 30 11.75 -10.17 -5.61
C SER A 30 10.57 -9.43 -4.98
N ASP A 31 10.06 -8.42 -5.67
CA ASP A 31 8.86 -7.67 -5.30
C ASP A 31 7.55 -8.33 -5.77
N TYR A 32 7.60 -9.56 -6.31
CA TYR A 32 6.41 -10.32 -6.72
C TYR A 32 5.66 -10.98 -5.57
N ASP A 33 6.30 -11.16 -4.41
CA ASP A 33 5.71 -11.81 -3.24
C ASP A 33 5.96 -11.00 -1.96
N TYR A 34 4.86 -10.60 -1.32
CA TYR A 34 4.82 -9.96 0.00
C TYR A 34 4.03 -10.78 1.03
N GLY A 35 3.62 -12.00 0.67
CA GLY A 35 2.83 -12.89 1.51
C GLY A 35 3.66 -13.89 2.31
N SER A 36 4.98 -13.89 2.14
CA SER A 36 5.87 -14.79 2.86
C SER A 36 5.82 -14.53 4.36
N ARG A 37 5.92 -15.62 5.13
CA ARG A 37 5.94 -15.59 6.61
C ARG A 37 6.99 -16.53 7.17
N GLN A 38 7.95 -16.92 6.33
CA GLN A 38 8.98 -17.85 6.74
C GLN A 38 9.95 -17.15 7.71
N PRO A 39 10.39 -17.84 8.78
CA PRO A 39 11.47 -17.32 9.61
C PRO A 39 12.71 -17.03 8.76
N GLY A 40 13.22 -15.80 8.87
CA GLY A 40 14.39 -15.37 8.09
C GLY A 40 14.08 -14.81 6.70
N ASP A 41 12.83 -14.45 6.40
CA ASP A 41 12.48 -13.79 5.15
C ASP A 41 13.41 -12.58 4.87
N PRO A 42 14.10 -12.55 3.71
CA PRO A 42 15.03 -11.47 3.36
C PRO A 42 14.46 -10.06 3.47
N LYS A 43 13.18 -9.85 3.13
CA LYS A 43 12.52 -8.53 3.23
C LYS A 43 12.34 -8.11 4.67
N MET A 44 12.15 -9.07 5.57
CA MET A 44 11.94 -8.84 7.00
C MET A 44 13.21 -8.85 7.84
N ILE A 45 14.39 -9.10 7.24
CA ILE A 45 15.67 -8.97 7.94
C ILE A 45 15.88 -7.51 8.41
N GLY A 46 16.26 -7.36 9.67
CA GLY A 46 16.59 -6.10 10.32
C GLY A 46 15.47 -5.56 11.22
N ALA A 47 15.68 -4.37 11.76
CA ALA A 47 14.67 -3.69 12.55
C ALA A 47 13.47 -3.29 11.67
N LYS A 48 12.27 -3.28 12.26
CA LYS A 48 11.06 -2.75 11.62
C LYS A 48 11.30 -1.30 11.19
N ALA A 49 11.08 -0.99 9.92
CA ALA A 49 11.40 0.30 9.32
C ALA A 49 10.19 1.27 9.24
N TYR A 50 8.98 0.76 9.50
CA TYR A 50 7.71 1.47 9.32
C TYR A 50 6.88 1.59 10.62
N GLY A 51 5.91 2.50 10.59
CA GLY A 51 4.96 2.80 11.66
C GLY A 51 5.55 3.63 12.79
N GLY A 52 4.75 3.80 13.85
CA GLY A 52 5.15 4.49 15.07
C GLY A 52 6.34 3.80 15.75
N MET A 53 7.40 4.57 15.97
CA MET A 53 8.60 4.17 16.73
C MET A 53 8.67 4.90 18.07
N THR A 54 7.93 6.00 18.20
CA THR A 54 7.88 6.86 19.38
C THR A 54 6.50 6.80 20.04
N GLY A 55 6.44 6.95 21.37
CA GLY A 55 5.18 7.09 22.11
C GLY A 55 4.65 8.52 22.13
N ASN A 56 5.07 9.38 21.20
CA ASN A 56 4.77 10.80 21.22
C ASN A 56 3.38 11.08 20.63
N ALA A 57 2.47 11.66 21.42
CA ALA A 57 1.14 12.03 20.96
C ALA A 57 1.15 13.10 19.83
N HIS A 58 2.22 13.89 19.75
CA HIS A 58 2.40 14.97 18.77
C HIS A 58 3.20 14.54 17.54
N GLN A 59 3.40 13.24 17.35
CA GLN A 59 4.20 12.71 16.25
C GLN A 59 3.58 13.04 14.88
N HIS A 60 2.27 13.27 14.82
CA HIS A 60 1.52 13.63 13.62
C HIS A 60 1.16 15.12 13.52
N ASP A 61 1.74 15.96 14.38
CA ASP A 61 1.63 17.43 14.29
C ASP A 61 2.73 17.98 13.37
N ASN A 62 2.45 18.02 12.07
CA ASN A 62 3.44 18.45 11.08
C ASN A 62 3.37 19.97 10.87
N ALA A 63 4.53 20.62 10.77
CA ALA A 63 4.64 22.06 10.54
C ALA A 63 4.61 22.43 9.04
N PHE A 64 5.03 21.50 8.18
CA PHE A 64 4.90 21.59 6.73
C PHE A 64 4.81 20.19 6.16
N PHE A 65 4.36 20.09 4.91
CA PHE A 65 4.51 18.88 4.13
C PHE A 65 4.73 19.22 2.66
N GLU A 66 5.40 18.32 1.94
CA GLU A 66 5.68 18.44 0.51
C GLU A 66 5.45 17.11 -0.21
N TYR A 67 5.02 17.20 -1.47
CA TYR A 67 4.90 16.05 -2.33
C TYR A 67 6.27 15.64 -2.90
N SER A 68 6.63 14.37 -2.76
CA SER A 68 7.88 13.81 -3.32
C SER A 68 7.60 12.99 -4.58
N SER A 69 7.77 13.61 -5.74
CA SER A 69 7.64 12.91 -7.03
C SER A 69 8.64 11.77 -7.20
N ILE A 70 9.86 11.95 -6.68
CA ILE A 70 10.93 10.95 -6.77
C ILE A 70 10.54 9.69 -5.99
N LEU A 71 10.13 9.84 -4.72
CA LEU A 71 9.74 8.69 -3.90
C LEU A 71 8.46 8.05 -4.41
N SER A 72 7.48 8.84 -4.82
CA SER A 72 6.26 8.35 -5.48
C SER A 72 6.59 7.47 -6.68
N ASN A 73 7.40 7.95 -7.62
CA ASN A 73 7.75 7.18 -8.81
C ASN A 73 8.56 5.91 -8.48
N LYS A 74 9.44 5.98 -7.47
CA LYS A 74 10.21 4.80 -7.04
C LYS A 74 9.34 3.74 -6.38
N ILE A 75 8.41 4.12 -5.52
CA ILE A 75 7.50 3.18 -4.87
C ILE A 75 6.49 2.61 -5.90
N SER A 76 6.02 3.43 -6.84
CA SER A 76 5.17 2.97 -7.96
C SER A 76 5.87 2.04 -8.94
N SER A 77 7.19 1.91 -8.87
CA SER A 77 7.93 0.93 -9.68
C SER A 77 7.99 -0.45 -9.04
N LEU A 78 7.48 -0.62 -7.81
CA LEU A 78 7.38 -1.90 -7.15
C LEU A 78 6.19 -2.69 -7.69
N ASN A 79 6.39 -3.98 -7.97
CA ASN A 79 5.27 -4.89 -8.20
C ASN A 79 4.33 -4.86 -6.98
N GLY A 80 3.02 -4.98 -7.22
CA GLY A 80 1.93 -4.84 -6.27
C GLY A 80 1.47 -3.40 -6.04
N VAL A 81 2.13 -2.39 -6.62
CA VAL A 81 1.83 -0.97 -6.44
C VAL A 81 1.58 -0.29 -7.79
N ALA A 82 0.31 -0.09 -8.14
CA ALA A 82 -0.04 0.64 -9.36
C ALA A 82 0.36 2.12 -9.31
N SER A 83 0.22 2.76 -8.14
CA SER A 83 0.64 4.14 -7.93
C SER A 83 0.87 4.44 -6.45
N SER A 84 1.62 5.50 -6.17
CA SER A 84 1.86 5.94 -4.81
C SER A 84 2.00 7.44 -4.71
N ILE A 85 1.55 8.00 -3.59
CA ILE A 85 1.68 9.40 -3.27
C ILE A 85 2.44 9.52 -1.95
N VAL A 86 3.62 10.15 -2.02
CA VAL A 86 4.50 10.32 -0.86
C VAL A 86 4.51 11.77 -0.44
N MET A 87 4.18 12.01 0.82
CA MET A 87 4.25 13.31 1.47
C MET A 87 5.36 13.27 2.53
N LEU A 88 6.36 14.12 2.36
CA LEU A 88 7.44 14.33 3.34
C LEU A 88 7.09 15.49 4.24
N THR A 89 7.42 15.40 5.52
CA THR A 89 7.16 16.46 6.51
C THR A 89 8.43 16.85 7.25
N ASP A 90 8.30 17.75 8.24
CA ASP A 90 9.38 18.11 9.15
C ASP A 90 9.90 16.92 9.99
N LYS A 91 9.14 15.83 10.10
CA LYS A 91 9.49 14.66 10.96
C LYS A 91 9.38 13.33 10.24
N ASN A 92 8.31 13.11 9.48
CA ASN A 92 7.91 11.79 9.02
C ASN A 92 7.73 11.75 7.50
N ALA A 93 7.63 10.54 6.98
CA ALA A 93 7.10 10.29 5.65
C ALA A 93 5.75 9.59 5.75
N TYR A 94 4.80 10.03 4.93
CA TYR A 94 3.49 9.41 4.77
C TYR A 94 3.33 8.92 3.34
N VAL A 95 2.94 7.65 3.18
CA VAL A 95 2.86 6.97 1.90
C VAL A 95 1.45 6.44 1.70
N ALA A 96 0.77 6.99 0.71
CA ALA A 96 -0.49 6.47 0.20
C ALA A 96 -0.19 5.50 -0.96
N LEU A 97 -0.70 4.27 -0.87
CA LEU A 97 -0.51 3.24 -1.88
C LEU A 97 -1.82 2.92 -2.59
N MET A 98 -1.76 2.86 -3.92
CA MET A 98 -2.78 2.25 -4.76
C MET A 98 -2.23 0.91 -5.23
N LEU A 99 -2.88 -0.18 -4.83
CA LEU A 99 -2.37 -1.53 -5.08
C LEU A 99 -2.95 -2.11 -6.38
N ASP A 100 -2.22 -3.07 -6.96
CA ASP A 100 -2.66 -3.85 -8.11
C ASP A 100 -2.37 -5.35 -7.96
N TRP A 101 -2.63 -6.10 -9.03
CA TRP A 101 -2.46 -7.56 -9.09
C TRP A 101 -1.06 -8.01 -9.54
N THR A 102 -0.08 -7.12 -9.65
CA THR A 102 1.26 -7.48 -10.16
C THR A 102 2.12 -8.20 -9.13
N ALA A 103 1.69 -8.22 -7.85
CA ALA A 103 2.30 -9.02 -6.79
C ALA A 103 1.24 -9.72 -5.93
N VAL A 104 1.64 -10.83 -5.31
CA VAL A 104 0.80 -11.55 -4.34
C VAL A 104 1.10 -11.12 -2.91
N GLY A 105 0.11 -11.28 -2.02
CA GLY A 105 0.29 -11.03 -0.59
C GLY A 105 0.49 -9.57 -0.21
N THR A 106 0.08 -8.60 -1.04
CA THR A 106 0.14 -7.16 -0.72
C THR A 106 -0.78 -6.79 0.46
N LYS A 107 -1.90 -7.51 0.60
CA LYS A 107 -2.81 -7.47 1.75
C LYS A 107 -2.38 -8.49 2.81
N GLY A 108 -2.60 -8.14 4.07
CA GLY A 108 -2.53 -9.06 5.21
C GLY A 108 -3.61 -10.13 5.13
N SER A 109 -3.57 -11.10 6.03
CA SER A 109 -4.59 -12.17 6.11
C SER A 109 -5.87 -11.74 6.83
N SER A 110 -6.00 -10.46 7.17
CA SER A 110 -7.18 -9.84 7.78
C SER A 110 -7.70 -8.73 6.88
N GLY A 111 -9.02 -8.52 6.90
CA GLY A 111 -9.68 -7.43 6.19
C GLY A 111 -10.89 -7.91 5.38
N THR A 112 -11.82 -7.00 5.12
CA THR A 112 -12.95 -7.21 4.22
C THR A 112 -12.58 -6.69 2.82
N GLU A 113 -13.08 -7.33 1.76
CA GLU A 113 -12.90 -6.83 0.39
C GLU A 113 -13.75 -5.58 0.18
N GLU A 114 -13.10 -4.43 0.02
CA GLU A 114 -13.77 -3.16 -0.32
C GLU A 114 -14.15 -3.09 -1.81
N GLN A 115 -13.58 -3.94 -2.65
CA GLN A 115 -13.78 -3.90 -4.09
C GLN A 115 -15.09 -4.61 -4.49
N ASN A 116 -15.98 -3.88 -5.14
CA ASN A 116 -17.20 -4.38 -5.76
C ASN A 116 -17.18 -4.16 -7.28
N ASN A 117 -16.53 -5.08 -8.00
CA ASN A 117 -16.43 -5.03 -9.47
C ASN A 117 -17.59 -5.75 -10.18
N THR A 118 -18.68 -6.05 -9.49
CA THR A 118 -19.85 -6.75 -10.06
C THR A 118 -20.55 -5.95 -11.17
N GLY A 119 -20.41 -4.62 -11.16
CA GLY A 119 -20.93 -3.72 -12.20
C GLY A 119 -20.42 -4.06 -13.61
N THR A 120 -19.22 -4.63 -13.72
CA THR A 120 -18.65 -5.09 -14.99
C THR A 120 -19.56 -6.10 -15.69
N ASN A 121 -20.23 -6.98 -14.94
CA ASN A 121 -21.11 -8.00 -15.49
C ASN A 121 -22.44 -7.43 -16.01
N THR A 122 -22.81 -6.22 -15.55
CA THR A 122 -24.06 -5.54 -15.89
C THR A 122 -23.85 -4.31 -16.75
N GLY A 123 -22.61 -4.04 -17.19
CA GLY A 123 -22.26 -2.92 -18.07
C GLY A 123 -22.29 -1.55 -17.37
N VAL A 124 -22.19 -1.51 -16.04
CA VAL A 124 -22.19 -0.28 -15.25
C VAL A 124 -20.89 -0.15 -14.46
N TYR A 125 -20.48 1.09 -14.19
CA TYR A 125 -19.30 1.35 -13.37
C TYR A 125 -19.64 1.14 -11.90
N ASN A 126 -20.62 1.90 -11.38
CA ASN A 126 -21.05 1.79 -9.99
C ASN A 126 -22.19 0.76 -9.88
N ALA A 127 -21.91 -0.36 -9.22
CA ALA A 127 -22.87 -1.45 -9.04
C ALA A 127 -24.03 -1.09 -8.09
N ASP A 128 -23.83 -0.13 -7.19
CA ASP A 128 -24.80 0.21 -6.14
C ASP A 128 -25.91 1.14 -6.67
N ASN A 129 -25.59 1.97 -7.68
CA ASN A 129 -26.57 2.90 -8.27
C ASN A 129 -26.79 2.73 -9.78
N GLY A 130 -26.09 1.80 -10.44
CA GLY A 130 -26.21 1.52 -11.87
C GLY A 130 -25.59 2.58 -12.79
N SER A 131 -24.81 3.53 -12.25
CA SER A 131 -24.17 4.57 -13.06
C SER A 131 -23.07 3.98 -13.93
N PRO A 132 -23.03 4.28 -15.24
CA PRO A 132 -21.90 3.95 -16.10
C PRO A 132 -20.71 4.91 -15.92
N TYR A 133 -20.87 5.99 -15.15
CA TYR A 133 -19.87 7.04 -14.98
C TYR A 133 -19.13 6.92 -13.64
N GLY A 134 -17.81 7.07 -13.70
CA GLY A 134 -16.94 7.22 -12.53
C GLY A 134 -16.70 8.69 -12.14
N ASN A 135 -16.31 8.92 -10.88
CA ASN A 135 -15.96 10.24 -10.38
C ASN A 135 -14.47 10.53 -10.63
N GLY A 136 -14.15 11.42 -11.56
CA GLY A 136 -12.76 11.77 -11.90
C GLY A 136 -11.96 12.46 -10.79
N ARG A 137 -12.59 12.87 -9.67
CA ARG A 137 -11.87 13.35 -8.49
C ARG A 137 -11.31 12.20 -7.66
N VAL A 138 -11.99 11.05 -7.68
CA VAL A 138 -11.69 9.87 -6.88
C VAL A 138 -10.71 8.97 -7.64
N LEU A 139 -9.52 8.80 -7.08
CA LEU A 139 -8.48 7.95 -7.66
C LEU A 139 -8.76 6.46 -7.38
N ILE A 140 -9.21 6.16 -6.16
CA ILE A 140 -9.55 4.81 -5.73
C ILE A 140 -10.98 4.75 -5.21
N SER A 141 -11.76 3.79 -5.73
CA SER A 141 -13.15 3.57 -5.37
C SER A 141 -13.41 2.07 -5.26
N PRO A 142 -14.54 1.65 -4.65
CA PRO A 142 -14.94 0.24 -4.63
C PRO A 142 -15.08 -0.36 -6.03
N TYR A 143 -15.28 0.45 -7.07
CA TYR A 143 -15.73 -0.02 -8.38
C TYR A 143 -14.64 0.00 -9.46
N ASN A 144 -13.39 0.31 -9.10
CA ASN A 144 -12.28 0.24 -10.04
C ASN A 144 -11.39 -1.01 -9.78
N SER A 145 -10.45 -1.26 -10.68
CA SER A 145 -9.60 -2.45 -10.63
C SER A 145 -8.41 -2.34 -9.67
N TYR A 146 -8.31 -1.27 -8.87
CA TYR A 146 -7.24 -1.09 -7.90
C TYR A 146 -7.69 -1.55 -6.52
N PHE A 147 -6.74 -2.02 -5.71
CA PHE A 147 -7.04 -2.50 -4.35
C PHE A 147 -6.70 -1.45 -3.30
N SER A 148 -7.60 -1.37 -2.33
CA SER A 148 -7.46 -0.67 -1.06
C SER A 148 -7.57 -1.66 0.09
N VAL A 149 -7.32 -1.16 1.30
CA VAL A 149 -7.58 -1.85 2.56
C VAL A 149 -8.38 -0.94 3.50
N ASN A 150 -9.24 -1.51 4.35
CA ASN A 150 -9.98 -0.69 5.31
C ASN A 150 -9.03 -0.06 6.34
N ASP A 151 -8.07 -0.83 6.86
CA ASP A 151 -7.12 -0.38 7.87
C ASP A 151 -5.68 -0.62 7.42
N HIS A 152 -4.76 0.28 7.78
CA HIS A 152 -3.35 0.13 7.43
C HIS A 152 -2.67 -1.10 8.05
N HIS A 153 -3.26 -1.70 9.09
CA HIS A 153 -2.85 -2.98 9.66
C HIS A 153 -3.11 -4.15 8.70
N ASP A 154 -4.11 -4.03 7.82
CA ASP A 154 -4.45 -5.02 6.78
C ASP A 154 -3.50 -4.94 5.58
N LEU A 155 -2.50 -4.07 5.57
CA LEU A 155 -1.37 -4.17 4.64
C LEU A 155 -0.36 -5.22 5.08
N SER A 156 0.24 -5.91 4.11
CA SER A 156 1.34 -6.83 4.39
C SER A 156 2.50 -6.14 5.14
N PRO A 157 3.00 -6.76 6.22
CA PRO A 157 4.24 -6.32 6.86
C PRO A 157 5.42 -6.24 5.90
N GLU A 158 5.53 -7.17 4.94
CA GLU A 158 6.64 -7.22 3.98
C GLU A 158 6.59 -6.07 2.99
N LEU A 159 5.39 -5.75 2.49
CA LEU A 159 5.17 -4.59 1.63
C LEU A 159 5.52 -3.30 2.39
N LYS A 160 5.00 -3.15 3.62
CA LYS A 160 5.31 -1.98 4.47
C LYS A 160 6.82 -1.87 4.75
N GLN A 161 7.49 -2.98 5.03
CA GLN A 161 8.93 -3.01 5.27
C GLN A 161 9.73 -2.63 4.03
N THR A 162 9.36 -3.17 2.86
CA THR A 162 10.00 -2.88 1.57
C THR A 162 9.89 -1.40 1.22
N VAL A 163 8.67 -0.85 1.31
CA VAL A 163 8.39 0.57 1.06
C VAL A 163 9.17 1.46 2.04
N ALA A 164 9.16 1.15 3.34
CA ALA A 164 9.87 1.97 4.31
C ALA A 164 11.40 1.91 4.18
N LYS A 165 11.97 0.75 3.85
CA LYS A 165 13.40 0.63 3.52
C LYS A 165 13.76 1.50 2.31
N LEU A 166 12.91 1.49 1.27
CA LEU A 166 13.08 2.36 0.11
C LEU A 166 13.08 3.84 0.53
N VAL A 167 12.03 4.30 1.23
CA VAL A 167 11.93 5.69 1.70
C VAL A 167 13.17 6.12 2.49
N ARG A 168 13.58 5.32 3.49
CA ARG A 168 14.74 5.62 4.34
C ARG A 168 16.07 5.61 3.58
N GLY A 169 16.16 4.86 2.47
CA GLY A 169 17.32 4.87 1.59
C GLY A 169 17.53 6.20 0.88
N TYR A 170 16.46 6.94 0.60
CA TYR A 170 16.53 8.28 -0.04
C TYR A 170 16.48 9.42 0.96
N VAL A 171 15.73 9.25 2.06
CA VAL A 171 15.56 10.29 3.09
C VAL A 171 15.85 9.69 4.47
N PRO A 172 17.13 9.52 4.86
CA PRO A 172 17.49 8.89 6.13
C PRO A 172 17.07 9.68 7.37
N SER A 173 16.78 10.99 7.21
CA SER A 173 16.39 11.89 8.29
C SER A 173 14.95 11.69 8.78
N VAL A 174 14.11 10.92 8.07
CA VAL A 174 12.74 10.67 8.51
C VAL A 174 12.73 9.84 9.80
N GLN A 175 11.95 10.29 10.78
CA GLN A 175 11.80 9.60 12.06
C GLN A 175 10.93 8.36 11.87
N GLU A 176 9.76 8.52 11.26
CA GLU A 176 8.80 7.44 11.05
C GLU A 176 8.30 7.42 9.60
N VAL A 177 7.94 6.22 9.12
CA VAL A 177 7.34 6.01 7.80
C VAL A 177 5.97 5.36 7.98
N HIS A 178 4.92 6.12 7.69
CA HIS A 178 3.53 5.71 7.84
C HIS A 178 2.94 5.37 6.49
N ILE A 179 2.35 4.19 6.34
CA ILE A 179 1.98 3.62 5.05
C ILE A 179 0.55 3.11 5.14
N SER A 180 -0.30 3.51 4.20
CA SER A 180 -1.68 3.03 4.10
C SER A 180 -2.10 2.90 2.64
N ALA A 181 -2.92 1.88 2.36
CA ALA A 181 -3.67 1.76 1.11
C ALA A 181 -5.17 1.97 1.35
N ASN A 182 -5.54 2.70 2.42
CA ASN A 182 -6.93 3.02 2.67
C ASN A 182 -7.48 3.96 1.60
N MET A 183 -8.69 3.66 1.14
CA MET A 183 -9.35 4.37 0.05
C MET A 183 -9.46 5.89 0.31
N GLU A 184 -9.96 6.30 1.48
CA GLU A 184 -10.06 7.72 1.83
C GLU A 184 -8.69 8.36 1.96
N PHE A 185 -7.76 7.69 2.62
CA PHE A 185 -6.39 8.18 2.79
C PHE A 185 -5.73 8.50 1.44
N VAL A 186 -5.83 7.57 0.49
CA VAL A 186 -5.28 7.73 -0.87
C VAL A 186 -5.95 8.88 -1.61
N ASN A 187 -7.28 9.00 -1.50
CA ASN A 187 -8.00 10.10 -2.16
C ASN A 187 -7.65 11.47 -1.56
N TYR A 188 -7.44 11.57 -0.25
CA TYR A 188 -6.96 12.80 0.39
C TYR A 188 -5.57 13.18 -0.11
N PHE A 189 -4.67 12.20 -0.18
CA PHE A 189 -3.32 12.40 -0.70
C PHE A 189 -3.32 12.82 -2.16
N ASN A 190 -4.27 12.32 -2.96
CA ASN A 190 -4.47 12.74 -4.34
C ASN A 190 -4.88 14.21 -4.45
N GLU A 191 -5.80 14.70 -3.62
CA GLU A 191 -6.16 16.12 -3.61
C GLU A 191 -4.97 17.01 -3.26
N TYR A 192 -4.21 16.66 -2.23
CA TYR A 192 -2.98 17.41 -1.90
C TYR A 192 -1.94 17.34 -3.02
N ALA A 193 -1.78 16.18 -3.67
CA ALA A 193 -0.83 16.03 -4.77
C ALA A 193 -1.22 16.88 -5.97
N LYS A 194 -2.52 17.01 -6.30
CA LYS A 194 -3.02 17.89 -7.37
C LYS A 194 -2.65 19.36 -7.13
N GLU A 195 -2.70 19.82 -5.88
CA GLU A 195 -2.26 21.16 -5.52
C GLU A 195 -0.76 21.35 -5.80
N ALA A 196 0.06 20.38 -5.37
CA ALA A 196 1.51 20.41 -5.62
C ALA A 196 1.85 20.34 -7.12
N TRP A 197 1.19 19.47 -7.88
CA TRP A 197 1.36 19.36 -9.34
C TRP A 197 0.97 20.65 -10.06
N GLY A 198 -0.01 21.37 -9.53
CA GLY A 198 -0.40 22.70 -10.00
C GLY A 198 0.54 23.83 -9.58
N GLY A 199 1.63 23.53 -8.87
CA GLY A 199 2.57 24.53 -8.34
C GLY A 199 2.00 25.39 -7.21
N ARG A 200 0.90 24.97 -6.58
CA ARG A 200 0.25 25.69 -5.48
C ARG A 200 0.87 25.30 -4.14
N SER A 201 0.84 26.22 -3.19
CA SER A 201 1.35 25.97 -1.84
C SER A 201 0.45 24.99 -1.09
N LEU A 202 1.07 24.04 -0.39
CA LEU A 202 0.38 23.08 0.47
C LEU A 202 0.10 23.63 1.88
N MET A 203 0.61 24.82 2.22
CA MET A 203 0.42 25.41 3.55
C MET A 203 -1.05 25.53 3.99
N PRO A 204 -2.02 25.92 3.13
CA PRO A 204 -3.43 25.99 3.52
C PRO A 204 -4.04 24.64 3.93
N TRP A 205 -3.38 23.54 3.56
CA TRP A 205 -3.88 22.18 3.75
C TRP A 205 -3.27 21.48 4.98
N ILE A 206 -2.37 22.13 5.73
CA ILE A 206 -1.66 21.53 6.87
C ILE A 206 -2.63 20.98 7.93
N ASP A 207 -3.68 21.73 8.28
CA ASP A 207 -4.64 21.28 9.29
C ASP A 207 -5.43 20.05 8.84
N SER A 208 -5.86 20.05 7.57
CA SER A 208 -6.56 18.91 6.97
C SER A 208 -5.64 17.69 6.88
N PHE A 209 -4.40 17.88 6.43
CA PHE A 209 -3.38 16.86 6.37
C PHE A 209 -3.12 16.22 7.75
N ASN A 210 -2.88 17.05 8.78
CA ASN A 210 -2.65 16.59 10.14
C ASN A 210 -3.87 15.83 10.71
N THR A 211 -5.09 16.27 10.37
CA THR A 211 -6.33 15.57 10.76
C THR A 211 -6.39 14.18 10.12
N VAL A 212 -6.14 14.09 8.81
CA VAL A 212 -6.11 12.81 8.06
C VAL A 212 -5.07 11.85 8.65
N VAL A 213 -3.82 12.28 8.80
CA VAL A 213 -2.77 11.37 9.28
C VAL A 213 -2.98 10.94 10.73
N LYS A 214 -3.55 11.79 11.59
CA LYS A 214 -3.90 11.42 12.96
C LYS A 214 -5.03 10.41 13.00
N TYR A 215 -6.05 10.57 12.17
CA TYR A 215 -7.16 9.62 12.08
C TYR A 215 -6.65 8.23 11.73
N HIS A 216 -5.81 8.12 10.70
CA HIS A 216 -5.32 6.83 10.23
C HIS A 216 -4.23 6.18 11.08
N PHE A 217 -3.39 6.94 11.78
CA PHE A 217 -2.20 6.37 12.44
C PHE A 217 -2.10 6.61 13.95
N ALA A 218 -2.88 7.55 14.50
CA ALA A 218 -2.79 7.96 15.91
C ALA A 218 -4.09 7.78 16.69
N GLY A 219 -5.07 7.05 16.13
CA GLY A 219 -6.38 6.87 16.77
C GLY A 219 -7.18 8.17 16.89
N GLY A 220 -6.97 9.12 15.97
CA GLY A 220 -7.73 10.35 15.91
C GLY A 220 -9.24 10.07 15.85
N LYS A 221 -10.02 10.77 16.67
CA LYS A 221 -11.48 10.58 16.75
C LYS A 221 -12.26 11.38 15.71
N VAL A 222 -11.58 12.32 15.04
CA VAL A 222 -12.18 13.17 14.01
C VAL A 222 -11.94 12.51 12.67
N MET A 223 -12.99 11.94 12.09
CA MET A 223 -12.97 11.43 10.73
C MET A 223 -13.02 12.62 9.76
N PRO A 224 -12.04 12.78 8.86
CA PRO A 224 -12.11 13.76 7.79
C PRO A 224 -13.36 13.52 6.90
N GLU A 225 -13.94 14.58 6.33
CA GLU A 225 -15.10 14.43 5.44
C GLU A 225 -14.76 13.51 4.25
N PRO A 226 -15.52 12.43 3.98
CA PRO A 226 -15.14 11.49 2.93
C PRO A 226 -15.08 12.15 1.55
N ILE A 227 -13.98 11.94 0.81
CA ILE A 227 -13.85 12.43 -0.57
C ILE A 227 -14.68 11.56 -1.52
N THR A 228 -14.84 10.28 -1.19
CA THR A 228 -15.62 9.35 -2.00
C THR A 228 -17.13 9.60 -1.93
N GLN A 229 -17.61 10.53 -1.09
CA GLN A 229 -19.04 10.82 -0.91
C GLN A 229 -19.37 12.32 -1.00
N PRO A 230 -19.99 12.79 -2.10
CA PRO A 230 -20.94 13.88 -2.02
C PRO A 230 -22.29 13.33 -1.53
N GLY A 231 -22.53 13.38 -0.22
CA GLY A 231 -23.90 13.36 0.33
C GLY A 231 -24.52 12.04 0.83
N GLN A 232 -23.80 10.91 0.94
CA GLN A 232 -24.31 9.75 1.70
C GLN A 232 -23.19 8.94 2.35
N GLN A 233 -23.25 8.81 3.68
CA GLN A 233 -22.40 7.97 4.52
C GLN A 233 -22.30 6.55 3.95
N PHE A 234 -21.14 6.19 3.41
CA PHE A 234 -20.73 4.79 3.19
C PHE A 234 -20.51 4.18 4.57
N LEU A 235 -21.60 3.75 5.18
CA LEU A 235 -21.55 2.76 6.24
C LEU A 235 -21.20 1.44 5.54
N PRO A 236 -20.13 0.72 5.93
CA PRO A 236 -19.86 -0.58 5.38
C PRO A 236 -21.12 -1.44 5.56
N ASP A 237 -21.65 -1.99 4.47
CA ASP A 237 -22.80 -2.89 4.56
C ASP A 237 -22.42 -4.06 5.48
N SER A 238 -23.33 -4.40 6.39
CA SER A 238 -23.23 -5.56 7.29
C SER A 238 -22.84 -6.87 6.57
N ASN A 239 -23.10 -6.96 5.26
CA ASN A 239 -22.71 -8.09 4.42
C ASN A 239 -21.24 -8.11 3.98
N GLN A 240 -20.54 -6.97 4.05
CA GLN A 240 -19.11 -6.89 3.79
C GLN A 240 -18.28 -7.42 4.96
N VAL A 241 -18.90 -7.67 6.13
CA VAL A 241 -18.22 -8.15 7.35
C VAL A 241 -17.82 -9.64 7.28
N ARG A 242 -18.18 -10.40 6.24
CA ARG A 242 -17.75 -11.81 6.13
C ARG A 242 -17.61 -12.31 4.69
N ARG A 243 -16.40 -12.70 4.33
CA ARG A 243 -16.05 -14.06 3.87
C ARG A 243 -14.58 -14.32 4.11
#